data_AF-A0A258BP00-F1
#
_entry.id   AF-A0A258BP00-F1
#
_cell.length_a   1.000
_cell.length_b   1.000
_cell.length_c   1.000
_cell.angle_alpha   90.00
_cell.angle_beta   90.00
_cell.angle_gamma   90.00
#
_symmetry.space_group_name_H-M   'P 1'
#
loop_
_entity.id
_entity.type
_entity.pdbx_description
1 polymer ?
#
loop_
_entity_poly.entity_id
_entity_poly.type
_entity_poly.pdbx_seq_one_letter_code
_entity_poly.pdbx_strand_id
1 'polypeptide(L)'
;MNFRNISSWSIRNPIPPLVLFAGLLLAGLVSFMRMDVNNNPDVSFPMVHVQVSQPGAAPSELETQVTQRIEAAVRGINGVDELTSYASEGLSVTYVQFVIGTPVDRAVNDVRNAVAQIRSDLPDGILEPQITRVDIDGGPIAYFSVEATDMTLEQLSWFVDNTVAKRLLGVPGMAAVGRGGGVSREIRVILNPERLQALGVSAGQINDQLRQVNINAAGGRTEIAGAEQSVRVLGNARTAYLLGQTQIQLPGGRSVRLDEL
;
A
#
# COMPACT_ATOMS: atom_id res chain seq x y z
N MET A 1 -8.98 -36.23 49.45
CA MET A 1 -7.75 -37.01 49.16
C MET A 1 -6.58 -36.27 49.79
N ASN A 2 -5.87 -36.92 50.73
CA ASN A 2 -4.77 -36.29 51.46
C ASN A 2 -3.48 -36.45 50.64
N PHE A 3 -3.01 -35.40 49.97
CA PHE A 3 -1.86 -35.43 49.05
C PHE A 3 -0.52 -35.85 49.70
N ARG A 4 -0.45 -35.91 51.04
CA ARG A 4 0.76 -36.30 51.79
C ARG A 4 1.27 -37.72 51.53
N ASN A 5 0.44 -38.62 50.97
CA ASN A 5 0.81 -40.03 50.73
C ASN A 5 0.97 -40.39 49.24
N ILE A 6 1.04 -39.41 48.33
CA ILE A 6 1.10 -39.71 46.88
C ILE A 6 2.38 -40.46 46.51
N SER A 7 3.52 -40.11 47.10
CA SER A 7 4.80 -40.77 46.84
C SER A 7 4.81 -42.22 47.33
N SER A 8 4.32 -42.47 48.56
CA SER A 8 4.27 -43.82 49.12
C SER A 8 3.26 -44.71 48.38
N TRP A 9 2.17 -44.15 47.89
CA TRP A 9 1.20 -44.87 47.05
C TRP A 9 1.76 -45.21 45.66
N SER A 10 2.44 -44.27 45.00
CA SER A 10 3.07 -44.49 43.69
C SER A 10 4.18 -45.53 43.73
N ILE A 11 4.92 -45.64 44.84
CA ILE A 11 5.93 -46.69 45.04
C ILE A 11 5.27 -48.06 45.22
N ARG A 12 4.16 -48.13 45.98
CA ARG A 12 3.45 -49.39 46.24
C ARG A 12 2.59 -49.86 45.07
N ASN A 13 2.13 -48.94 44.22
CA ASN A 13 1.33 -49.22 43.02
C ASN A 13 2.03 -48.59 41.82
N PRO A 14 3.03 -49.25 41.22
CA PRO A 14 3.86 -48.66 40.17
C PRO A 14 3.15 -48.57 38.81
N ILE A 15 2.12 -49.40 38.57
CA ILE A 15 1.46 -49.48 37.25
C ILE A 15 0.75 -48.16 36.88
N PRO A 16 -0.10 -47.53 37.72
CA PRO A 16 -0.78 -46.28 37.35
C PRO A 16 0.19 -45.11 37.04
N PRO A 17 1.24 -44.83 37.84
CA PRO A 17 2.25 -43.84 37.49
C PRO A 17 2.97 -44.15 36.17
N LEU A 18 3.38 -45.41 35.93
CA LEU A 18 4.07 -45.80 34.70
C LEU A 18 3.20 -45.57 33.45
N VAL A 19 1.93 -45.95 33.50
CA VAL A 19 0.98 -45.73 32.39
C VAL A 19 0.75 -44.24 32.18
N LEU A 20 0.62 -43.45 33.25
CA LEU A 20 0.49 -41.99 33.16
C LEU A 20 1.71 -41.36 32.48
N PHE A 21 2.93 -41.71 32.91
CA PHE A 21 4.17 -41.20 32.32
C PHE A 21 4.35 -41.66 30.87
N ALA A 22 4.00 -42.90 30.55
CA ALA A 22 4.01 -43.40 29.17
C ALA A 22 3.01 -42.63 28.29
N GLY A 23 1.81 -42.35 28.80
CA GLY A 23 0.81 -41.53 28.12
C GLY A 23 1.27 -40.09 27.90
N LEU A 24 1.84 -39.46 28.94
CA LEU A 24 2.42 -38.11 28.84
C LEU A 24 3.60 -38.05 27.86
N LEU A 25 4.44 -39.09 27.82
CA LEU A 25 5.56 -39.19 26.88
C LEU A 25 5.06 -39.30 25.44
N LEU A 26 4.05 -40.15 25.18
CA LEU A 26 3.43 -40.26 23.86
C LEU A 26 2.74 -38.97 23.44
N ALA A 27 1.99 -38.32 24.35
CA ALA A 27 1.36 -37.04 24.09
C ALA A 27 2.40 -35.94 23.80
N GLY A 28 3.50 -35.91 24.57
CA GLY A 28 4.62 -35.00 24.37
C GLY A 28 5.31 -35.20 23.02
N LEU A 29 5.57 -36.45 22.61
CA LEU A 29 6.14 -36.78 21.30
C LEU A 29 5.23 -36.33 20.16
N VAL A 30 3.93 -36.61 20.24
CA VAL A 30 2.97 -36.18 19.23
C VAL A 30 2.88 -34.65 19.16
N SER A 31 2.87 -33.97 20.30
CA SER A 31 2.84 -32.51 20.36
C SER A 31 4.12 -31.90 19.79
N PHE A 32 5.29 -32.46 20.11
CA PHE A 32 6.58 -31.98 19.61
C PHE A 32 6.70 -32.15 18.09
N MET A 33 6.25 -33.27 17.53
CA MET A 33 6.25 -33.51 16.08
C MET A 33 5.27 -32.62 15.32
N ARG A 34 4.23 -32.09 15.97
CA ARG A 34 3.22 -31.19 15.37
C ARG A 34 3.47 -29.71 15.65
N MET A 35 4.52 -29.38 16.41
CA MET A 35 4.80 -28.01 16.79
C MET A 35 5.32 -27.24 15.57
N ASP A 36 4.64 -26.16 15.23
CA ASP A 36 5.08 -25.29 14.14
C ASP A 36 6.40 -24.61 14.50
N VAL A 37 7.29 -24.51 13.52
CA VAL A 37 8.58 -23.82 13.66
C VAL A 37 8.44 -22.42 13.09
N ASN A 38 8.63 -21.41 13.95
CA ASN A 38 8.71 -20.01 13.53
C ASN A 38 10.14 -19.49 13.73
N ASN A 39 10.61 -18.67 12.80
CA ASN A 39 11.96 -18.10 12.83
C ASN A 39 12.08 -16.93 13.81
N ASN A 40 10.97 -16.24 14.08
CA ASN A 40 10.91 -15.11 15.00
C ASN A 40 9.85 -15.35 16.09
N PRO A 41 10.03 -14.82 17.32
CA PRO A 41 8.95 -14.74 18.29
C PRO A 41 7.85 -13.82 17.76
N ASP A 42 6.60 -14.11 18.12
CA ASP A 42 5.46 -13.22 17.85
C ASP A 42 5.56 -12.00 18.78
N VAL A 43 6.08 -10.89 18.26
CA VAL A 43 6.28 -9.64 19.00
C VAL A 43 5.74 -8.48 18.17
N SER A 44 4.48 -8.14 18.43
CA SER A 44 3.87 -6.95 17.84
C SER A 44 4.32 -5.69 18.59
N PHE A 45 5.15 -4.84 17.98
CA PHE A 45 5.31 -3.48 18.48
C PHE A 45 4.21 -2.59 17.87
N PRO A 46 3.37 -1.95 18.69
CA PRO A 46 2.28 -1.14 18.18
C PRO A 46 2.84 0.15 17.57
N MET A 47 2.98 0.17 16.25
CA MET A 47 3.49 1.31 15.50
C MET A 47 2.52 1.70 14.40
N VAL A 48 2.33 3.00 14.22
CA VAL A 48 1.45 3.58 13.21
C VAL A 48 2.28 4.44 12.27
N HIS A 49 2.09 4.26 10.97
CA HIS A 49 2.73 5.02 9.93
C HIS A 49 1.75 6.05 9.37
N VAL A 50 2.12 7.33 9.46
CA VAL A 50 1.38 8.45 8.89
C VAL A 50 2.18 9.01 7.74
N GLN A 51 1.61 8.99 6.54
CA GLN A 51 2.21 9.52 5.33
C GLN A 51 1.37 10.66 4.78
N VAL A 52 2.00 11.81 4.52
CA VAL A 52 1.38 12.95 3.87
C VAL A 52 2.22 13.37 2.67
N SER A 53 1.56 13.56 1.53
CA SER A 53 2.23 13.94 0.29
C SER A 53 1.76 15.32 -0.17
N GLN A 54 2.70 16.19 -0.52
CA GLN A 54 2.43 17.53 -1.07
C GLN A 54 3.38 17.77 -2.24
N PRO A 55 3.03 17.30 -3.45
CA PRO A 55 3.92 17.37 -4.60
C PRO A 55 4.46 18.79 -4.85
N GLY A 56 5.78 18.93 -4.99
CA GLY A 56 6.44 20.21 -5.24
C GLY A 56 6.76 21.06 -4.00
N ALA A 57 6.44 20.59 -2.79
CA ALA A 57 6.83 21.26 -1.54
C ALA A 57 8.28 20.93 -1.15
N ALA A 58 9.01 21.93 -0.65
CA ALA A 58 10.37 21.75 -0.15
C ALA A 58 10.37 21.03 1.21
N PRO A 59 11.42 20.25 1.56
CA PRO A 59 11.48 19.51 2.82
C PRO A 59 11.29 20.39 4.07
N SER A 60 11.93 21.57 4.11
CA SER A 60 11.84 22.50 5.25
C SER A 60 10.44 23.12 5.41
N GLU A 61 9.72 23.30 4.31
CA GLU A 61 8.34 23.75 4.31
C GLU A 61 7.42 22.66 4.85
N LEU A 62 7.58 21.43 4.37
CA LEU A 62 6.83 20.25 4.85
C LEU A 62 7.09 19.98 6.33
N GLU A 63 8.32 20.11 6.79
CA GLU A 63 8.67 19.96 8.20
C GLU A 63 7.83 20.89 9.07
N THR A 64 7.77 22.17 8.70
CA THR A 64 7.11 23.21 9.52
C THR A 64 5.59 23.17 9.38
N GLN A 65 5.08 23.02 8.14
CA GLN A 65 3.64 23.14 7.86
C GLN A 65 2.87 21.84 8.05
N VAL A 66 3.54 20.67 7.97
CA VAL A 66 2.90 19.36 8.00
C VAL A 66 3.45 18.51 9.15
N THR A 67 4.74 18.18 9.12
CA THR A 67 5.34 17.21 10.05
C THR A 67 5.18 17.64 11.51
N GLN A 68 5.58 18.88 11.85
CA GLN A 68 5.47 19.39 13.22
C GLN A 68 4.03 19.48 13.71
N ARG A 69 3.07 19.76 12.83
CA ARG A 69 1.64 19.79 13.19
C ARG A 69 1.10 18.41 13.49
N ILE A 70 1.45 17.42 12.65
CA ILE A 70 1.09 16.02 12.87
C ILE A 70 1.70 15.55 14.19
N GLU A 71 3.00 15.74 14.39
CA GLU A 71 3.67 15.38 15.64
C GLU A 71 3.01 15.99 16.87
N ALA A 72 2.67 17.29 16.82
CA ALA A 72 2.01 17.96 17.93
C ALA A 72 0.64 17.35 18.24
N ALA A 73 -0.14 16.99 17.21
CA ALA A 73 -1.44 16.36 17.37
C ALA A 73 -1.33 14.94 17.94
N VAL A 74 -0.40 14.13 17.44
CA VAL A 74 -0.29 12.72 17.86
C VAL A 74 0.42 12.55 19.20
N ARG A 75 1.30 13.49 19.59
CA ARG A 75 2.00 13.46 20.89
C ARG A 75 1.06 13.54 22.09
N GLY A 76 -0.16 14.07 21.90
CA GLY A 76 -1.19 14.11 22.95
C GLY A 76 -1.94 12.79 23.16
N ILE A 77 -1.73 11.79 22.31
CA ILE A 77 -2.42 10.50 22.40
C ILE A 77 -1.84 9.68 23.55
N ASN A 78 -2.71 9.06 24.35
CA ASN A 78 -2.28 8.22 25.45
C ASN A 78 -1.54 6.96 24.94
N GLY A 79 -0.40 6.66 25.56
CA GLY A 79 0.37 5.47 25.24
C GLY A 79 1.37 5.65 24.09
N VAL A 80 1.52 6.86 23.53
CA VAL A 80 2.64 7.16 22.63
C VAL A 80 3.95 7.17 23.43
N ASP A 81 4.93 6.43 22.95
CA ASP A 81 6.25 6.23 23.56
C ASP A 81 7.32 7.01 22.79
N GLU A 82 7.40 6.79 21.47
CA GLU A 82 8.39 7.42 20.60
C GLU A 82 7.74 7.91 19.29
N LEU A 83 8.24 9.03 18.78
CA LEU A 83 7.85 9.62 17.51
C LEU A 83 9.10 9.85 16.67
N THR A 84 9.08 9.35 15.44
CA THR A 84 10.17 9.57 14.48
C THR A 84 9.59 10.05 13.17
N SER A 85 10.02 11.22 12.70
CA SER A 85 9.55 11.79 11.44
C SER A 85 10.68 12.04 10.46
N TYR A 86 10.34 11.95 9.18
CA TYR A 86 11.22 12.22 8.06
C TYR A 86 10.47 13.11 7.06
N ALA A 87 11.13 14.17 6.60
CA ALA A 87 10.62 15.02 5.54
C ALA A 87 11.60 14.99 4.37
N SER A 88 11.07 14.76 3.18
CA SER A 88 11.78 14.87 1.90
C SER A 88 10.93 15.64 0.91
N GLU A 89 11.44 15.86 -0.30
CA GLU A 89 10.73 16.66 -1.30
C GLU A 89 9.35 16.06 -1.61
N GLY A 90 8.30 16.84 -1.34
CA GLY A 90 6.91 16.45 -1.53
C GLY A 90 6.38 15.32 -0.65
N LEU A 91 7.12 14.85 0.35
CA LEU A 91 6.73 13.74 1.22
C LEU A 91 7.10 13.98 2.68
N SER A 92 6.14 13.77 3.57
CA SER A 92 6.32 13.74 5.03
C SER A 92 5.85 12.39 5.56
N VAL A 93 6.69 11.77 6.37
CA VAL A 93 6.44 10.46 7.00
C VAL A 93 6.66 10.59 8.50
N THR A 94 5.69 10.16 9.29
CA THR A 94 5.78 10.11 10.76
C THR A 94 5.43 8.70 11.24
N TYR A 95 6.36 8.10 11.98
CA TYR A 95 6.17 6.87 12.73
C TYR A 95 5.80 7.20 14.17
N VAL A 96 4.67 6.66 14.62
CA VAL A 96 4.17 6.81 15.99
C VAL A 96 4.25 5.45 16.66
N GLN A 97 5.20 5.29 17.58
CA GLN A 97 5.37 4.09 18.38
C GLN A 97 4.60 4.24 19.70
N PHE A 98 3.84 3.21 20.04
CA PHE A 98 3.11 3.11 21.29
C PHE A 98 3.80 2.14 22.26
N VAL A 99 3.47 2.26 23.54
CA VAL A 99 3.92 1.32 24.58
C VAL A 99 3.43 -0.09 24.28
N ILE A 100 4.28 -1.08 24.55
CA ILE A 100 3.98 -2.51 24.34
C ILE A 100 2.72 -2.91 25.10
N GLY A 101 1.85 -3.69 24.44
CA GLY A 101 0.54 -4.09 24.97
C GLY A 101 -0.61 -3.18 24.56
N THR A 102 -0.34 -2.05 23.90
CA THR A 102 -1.38 -1.23 23.29
C THR A 102 -2.00 -1.96 22.09
N PRO A 103 -3.34 -2.12 22.02
CA PRO A 103 -3.98 -2.70 20.85
C PRO A 103 -3.74 -1.83 19.61
N VAL A 104 -3.09 -2.39 18.58
CA VAL A 104 -2.67 -1.64 17.38
C VAL A 104 -3.86 -0.99 16.66
N ASP A 105 -5.00 -1.68 16.59
CA ASP A 105 -6.21 -1.13 15.95
C ASP A 105 -6.74 0.11 16.67
N ARG A 106 -6.60 0.16 18.01
CA ARG A 106 -6.93 1.35 18.79
C ARG A 106 -5.94 2.47 18.48
N ALA A 107 -4.64 2.18 18.51
CA ALA A 107 -3.60 3.15 18.19
C ALA A 107 -3.81 3.80 16.81
N VAL A 108 -4.10 2.99 15.78
CA VAL A 108 -4.39 3.49 14.42
C VAL A 108 -5.61 4.40 14.40
N ASN A 109 -6.68 4.03 15.12
CA ASN A 109 -7.90 4.85 15.18
C ASN A 109 -7.65 6.16 15.93
N ASP A 110 -6.91 6.14 17.04
CA ASP A 110 -6.59 7.33 17.82
C ASP A 110 -5.72 8.30 16.99
N VAL A 111 -4.71 7.79 16.27
CA VAL A 111 -3.89 8.58 15.34
C VAL A 111 -4.75 9.15 14.21
N ARG A 112 -5.62 8.34 13.60
CA ARG A 112 -6.52 8.80 12.54
C ARG A 112 -7.41 9.93 13.02
N ASN A 113 -7.97 9.81 14.22
CA ASN A 113 -8.84 10.84 14.81
C ASN A 113 -8.05 12.13 15.10
N ALA A 114 -6.85 12.04 15.65
CA ALA A 114 -6.00 13.20 15.93
C ALA A 114 -5.59 13.93 14.64
N VAL A 115 -5.19 13.20 13.59
CA VAL A 115 -4.84 13.78 12.29
C VAL A 115 -6.06 14.39 11.61
N ALA A 116 -7.23 13.75 11.69
CA ALA A 116 -8.47 14.29 11.15
C ALA A 116 -8.87 15.61 11.85
N GLN A 117 -8.64 15.73 13.16
CA GLN A 117 -8.96 16.94 13.91
C GLN A 117 -8.12 18.15 13.49
N ILE A 118 -6.86 17.95 13.12
CA ILE A 118 -5.97 19.02 12.64
C ILE A 118 -5.99 19.19 11.12
N ARG A 119 -6.87 18.49 10.38
CA ARG A 119 -6.90 18.53 8.91
C ARG A 119 -7.07 19.95 8.36
N SER A 120 -7.81 20.80 9.07
CA SER A 120 -8.00 22.23 8.74
C SER A 120 -6.75 23.08 8.93
N ASP A 121 -5.81 22.63 9.77
CA ASP A 121 -4.57 23.33 10.06
C ASP A 121 -3.44 22.93 9.10
N LEU A 122 -3.66 21.88 8.30
CA LEU A 122 -2.76 21.42 7.25
C LEU A 122 -3.04 22.18 5.93
N PRO A 123 -2.02 22.39 5.07
CA PRO A 123 -2.20 23.09 3.79
C PRO A 123 -3.20 22.39 2.86
N ASP A 124 -3.95 23.16 2.06
CA ASP A 124 -4.90 22.61 1.08
C ASP A 124 -4.23 21.81 -0.05
N GLY A 125 -2.95 22.06 -0.30
CA GLY A 125 -2.17 21.40 -1.35
C GLY A 125 -1.76 19.96 -1.04
N ILE A 126 -2.02 19.46 0.17
CA ILE A 126 -1.69 18.07 0.53
C ILE A 126 -2.70 17.10 -0.10
N LEU A 127 -2.22 15.91 -0.44
CA LEU A 127 -3.07 14.74 -0.61
C LEU A 127 -3.56 14.25 0.76
N GLU A 128 -4.66 13.49 0.75
CA GLU A 128 -5.26 12.98 1.98
C GLU A 128 -4.25 12.12 2.78
N PRO A 129 -4.02 12.43 4.07
CA PRO A 129 -3.11 11.67 4.91
C PRO A 129 -3.44 10.18 4.90
N GLN A 130 -2.42 9.35 4.68
CA GLN A 130 -2.55 7.90 4.74
C GLN A 130 -2.06 7.43 6.12
N ILE A 131 -2.96 6.85 6.91
CA ILE A 131 -2.65 6.30 8.22
C ILE A 131 -2.76 4.78 8.13
N THR A 132 -1.62 4.10 8.24
CA THR A 132 -1.52 2.64 8.16
C THR A 132 -0.87 2.05 9.41
N ARG A 133 -1.27 0.83 9.74
CA ARG A 133 -0.59 0.02 10.74
C ARG A 133 0.79 -0.37 10.21
N VAL A 134 1.81 -0.32 11.05
CA VAL A 134 3.09 -0.96 10.77
C VAL A 134 3.04 -2.38 11.31
N ASP A 135 3.15 -3.34 10.40
CA ASP A 135 3.34 -4.74 10.74
C ASP A 135 4.83 -5.06 10.62
N ILE A 136 5.43 -5.35 11.77
CA ILE A 136 6.85 -5.73 11.88
C ILE A 136 6.97 -7.25 11.76
N ASP A 137 5.85 -7.95 11.98
CA ASP A 137 5.69 -9.37 11.72
C ASP A 137 5.51 -9.61 10.21
N GLY A 138 6.24 -10.59 9.67
CA GLY A 138 6.10 -10.98 8.27
C GLY A 138 6.84 -10.05 7.30
N GLY A 139 8.17 -10.10 7.33
CA GLY A 139 9.00 -9.59 6.24
C GLY A 139 8.93 -10.48 4.98
N PRO A 140 9.59 -10.07 3.88
CA PRO A 140 9.66 -10.88 2.67
C PRO A 140 10.22 -12.27 2.96
N ILE A 141 9.45 -13.31 2.64
CA ILE A 141 9.83 -14.71 2.86
C ILE A 141 10.89 -15.20 1.85
N ALA A 142 10.97 -14.57 0.69
CA ALA A 142 11.93 -14.89 -0.36
C ALA A 142 12.12 -13.69 -1.30
N TYR A 143 13.31 -13.60 -1.89
CA TYR A 143 13.63 -12.69 -2.98
C TYR A 143 14.00 -13.51 -4.20
N PHE A 144 13.48 -13.09 -5.36
CA PHE A 144 13.77 -13.73 -6.64
C PHE A 144 14.29 -12.66 -7.61
N SER A 145 15.36 -13.00 -8.34
CA SER A 145 15.79 -12.23 -9.49
C SER A 145 15.14 -12.82 -10.74
N VAL A 146 14.71 -11.95 -11.65
CA VAL A 146 14.05 -12.35 -12.90
C VAL A 146 14.88 -11.82 -14.06
N GLU A 147 15.26 -12.72 -14.96
CA GLU A 147 16.00 -12.43 -16.18
C GLU A 147 15.30 -13.06 -17.38
N ALA A 148 15.28 -12.35 -18.51
CA ALA A 148 14.75 -12.84 -19.78
C ALA A 148 15.61 -12.29 -20.93
N THR A 149 15.90 -13.13 -21.93
CA THR A 149 16.72 -12.77 -23.10
C THR A 149 15.89 -12.30 -24.30
N ASP A 150 14.58 -12.54 -24.29
CA ASP A 150 13.64 -12.28 -25.37
C ASP A 150 12.63 -11.16 -25.05
N MET A 151 12.81 -10.45 -23.93
CA MET A 151 11.95 -9.36 -23.48
C MET A 151 12.73 -8.07 -23.24
N THR A 152 12.13 -6.93 -23.57
CA THR A 152 12.62 -5.64 -23.07
C THR A 152 12.36 -5.50 -21.57
N LEU A 153 13.04 -4.56 -20.91
CA LEU A 153 12.86 -4.35 -19.47
C LEU A 153 11.42 -3.96 -19.10
N GLU A 154 10.75 -3.20 -19.98
CA GLU A 154 9.33 -2.83 -19.83
C GLU A 154 8.41 -4.05 -19.96
N GLN A 155 8.68 -4.92 -20.93
CA GLN A 155 7.90 -6.15 -21.13
C GLN A 155 8.08 -7.11 -19.96
N LEU A 156 9.33 -7.26 -19.48
CA LEU A 156 9.64 -8.11 -18.33
C LEU A 156 8.99 -7.57 -17.05
N SER A 157 9.10 -6.26 -16.80
CA SER A 157 8.46 -5.61 -15.64
C SER A 157 6.94 -5.80 -15.68
N TRP A 158 6.32 -5.62 -16.84
CA TRP A 158 4.88 -5.85 -17.03
C TRP A 158 4.50 -7.32 -16.79
N PHE A 159 5.30 -8.26 -17.30
CA PHE A 159 5.09 -9.70 -17.11
C PHE A 159 5.18 -10.11 -15.64
N VAL A 160 6.17 -9.58 -14.90
CA VAL A 160 6.32 -9.83 -13.47
C VAL A 160 5.09 -9.32 -12.72
N ASP A 161 4.66 -8.08 -12.96
CA ASP A 161 3.53 -7.47 -12.24
C ASP A 161 2.18 -8.11 -12.60
N ASN A 162 1.96 -8.43 -13.88
CA ASN A 162 0.64 -8.82 -14.37
C ASN A 162 0.44 -10.32 -14.53
N THR A 163 1.51 -11.12 -14.52
CA THR A 163 1.43 -12.58 -14.66
C THR A 163 2.01 -13.27 -13.45
N VAL A 164 3.29 -13.01 -13.12
CA VAL A 164 3.98 -13.73 -12.04
C VAL A 164 3.40 -13.38 -10.68
N ALA A 165 3.30 -12.08 -10.37
CA ALA A 165 2.78 -11.62 -9.07
C ALA A 165 1.34 -12.07 -8.84
N LYS A 166 0.47 -11.96 -9.85
CA LYS A 166 -0.93 -12.44 -9.75
C LYS A 166 -1.03 -13.94 -9.51
N ARG A 167 -0.15 -14.73 -10.11
CA ARG A 167 -0.13 -16.19 -9.90
C ARG A 167 0.35 -16.54 -8.49
N LEU A 168 1.37 -15.84 -7.99
CA LEU A 168 1.89 -16.03 -6.64
C LEU A 168 0.86 -15.62 -5.58
N LEU A 169 0.16 -14.49 -5.77
CA LEU A 169 -0.94 -14.06 -4.89
C LEU A 169 -2.08 -15.08 -4.80
N GLY A 170 -2.22 -15.98 -5.77
CA GLY A 170 -3.20 -17.08 -5.73
C GLY A 170 -2.82 -18.25 -4.82
N VAL A 171 -1.59 -18.29 -4.28
CA VAL A 171 -1.13 -19.34 -3.37
C VAL A 171 -1.76 -19.14 -1.99
N PRO A 172 -2.40 -20.16 -1.38
CA PRO A 172 -2.95 -20.04 -0.04
C PRO A 172 -1.92 -19.56 0.99
N GLY A 173 -2.26 -18.52 1.75
CA GLY A 173 -1.38 -17.91 2.75
C GLY A 173 -0.46 -16.80 2.21
N MET A 174 -0.49 -16.48 0.91
CA MET A 174 0.29 -15.37 0.36
C MET A 174 -0.40 -14.02 0.60
N ALA A 175 0.21 -13.15 1.41
CA ALA A 175 -0.34 -11.84 1.75
C ALA A 175 -0.01 -10.75 0.71
N ALA A 176 1.23 -10.73 0.21
CA ALA A 176 1.68 -9.71 -0.73
C ALA A 176 2.79 -10.23 -1.64
N VAL A 177 2.87 -9.67 -2.86
CA VAL A 177 3.97 -9.89 -3.81
C VAL A 177 4.30 -8.54 -4.43
N GLY A 178 5.56 -8.12 -4.32
CA GLY A 178 6.06 -6.87 -4.87
C GLY A 178 7.23 -7.10 -5.83
N ARG A 179 7.37 -6.22 -6.82
CA ARG A 179 8.56 -6.14 -7.67
C ARG A 179 9.49 -5.05 -7.14
N GLY A 180 10.73 -5.42 -6.84
CA GLY A 180 11.82 -4.47 -6.63
C GLY A 180 12.56 -4.19 -7.94
N GLY A 181 12.93 -2.93 -8.20
CA GLY A 181 13.62 -2.51 -9.43
C GLY A 181 12.75 -2.57 -10.69
N GLY A 182 13.35 -2.54 -11.87
CA GLY A 182 12.64 -2.54 -13.17
C GLY A 182 12.08 -1.17 -13.56
N VAL A 183 11.16 -1.14 -14.53
CA VAL A 183 10.57 0.10 -15.05
C VAL A 183 9.04 0.02 -15.06
N SER A 184 8.40 1.14 -14.74
CA SER A 184 6.95 1.29 -14.86
C SER A 184 6.61 1.76 -16.27
N ARG A 185 5.61 1.15 -16.89
CA ARG A 185 5.14 1.59 -18.21
C ARG A 185 4.42 2.92 -18.07
N GLU A 186 5.01 3.98 -18.61
CA GLU A 186 4.42 5.31 -18.70
C GLU A 186 4.34 5.78 -20.16
N ILE A 187 3.35 6.62 -20.46
CA ILE A 187 3.29 7.35 -21.73
C ILE A 187 3.65 8.79 -21.40
N ARG A 188 4.84 9.22 -21.80
CA ARG A 188 5.31 10.59 -21.59
C ARG A 188 4.91 11.47 -22.77
N VAL A 189 4.14 12.52 -22.49
CA VAL A 189 3.77 13.55 -23.48
C VAL A 189 4.79 14.68 -23.37
N ILE A 190 5.67 14.79 -24.36
CA ILE A 190 6.70 15.84 -24.42
C ILE A 190 6.23 16.86 -25.46
N LEU A 191 5.87 18.06 -25.00
CA LEU A 191 5.34 19.12 -25.85
C LEU A 191 6.47 19.98 -26.42
N ASN A 192 6.32 20.48 -27.65
CA ASN A 192 7.29 21.38 -28.28
C ASN A 192 6.95 22.85 -27.95
N PRO A 193 7.80 23.57 -27.18
CA PRO A 193 7.53 24.95 -26.77
C PRO A 193 7.28 25.92 -27.93
N GLU A 194 7.96 25.75 -29.06
CA GLU A 194 7.81 26.62 -30.23
C GLU A 194 6.43 26.46 -30.88
N ARG A 195 5.93 25.22 -30.95
CA ARG A 195 4.59 24.93 -31.48
C ARG A 195 3.50 25.44 -30.57
N LEU A 196 3.67 25.25 -29.25
CA LEU A 196 2.76 25.81 -28.25
C LEU A 196 2.63 27.33 -28.40
N GLN A 197 3.77 28.02 -28.57
CA GLN A 197 3.79 29.47 -28.75
C GLN A 197 3.14 29.90 -30.07
N ALA A 198 3.43 29.22 -31.18
CA ALA A 198 2.85 29.51 -32.49
C ALA A 198 1.33 29.31 -32.52
N LEU A 199 0.82 28.36 -31.73
CA LEU A 199 -0.61 28.03 -31.63
C LEU A 199 -1.32 28.76 -30.47
N GLY A 200 -0.59 29.53 -29.66
CA GLY A 200 -1.14 30.31 -28.56
C GLY A 200 -1.74 29.45 -27.43
N VAL A 201 -1.22 28.24 -27.22
CA VAL A 201 -1.69 27.31 -26.17
C VAL A 201 -0.62 27.06 -25.12
N SER A 202 -1.04 26.84 -23.87
CA SER A 202 -0.14 26.50 -22.77
C SER A 202 -0.11 24.99 -22.50
N ALA A 203 1.01 24.52 -21.93
CA ALA A 203 1.13 23.14 -21.48
C ALA A 203 0.07 22.77 -20.41
N GLY A 204 -0.32 23.74 -19.57
CA GLY A 204 -1.39 23.57 -18.58
C GLY A 204 -2.74 23.27 -19.24
N GLN A 205 -3.11 24.05 -20.26
CA GLN A 205 -4.35 23.82 -21.02
C GLN A 205 -4.38 22.44 -21.68
N ILE A 206 -3.25 21.98 -22.22
CA ILE A 206 -3.13 20.64 -22.82
C ILE A 206 -3.29 19.57 -21.74
N ASN A 207 -2.62 19.71 -20.60
CA ASN A 207 -2.76 18.77 -19.48
C ASN A 207 -4.21 18.68 -18.98
N ASP A 208 -4.90 19.81 -18.82
CA ASP A 208 -6.30 19.85 -18.37
C ASP A 208 -7.22 19.15 -19.37
N GLN A 209 -6.98 19.36 -20.65
CA GLN A 209 -7.78 18.74 -21.70
C GLN A 209 -7.50 17.24 -21.81
N LEU A 210 -6.24 16.80 -21.73
CA LEU A 210 -5.86 15.39 -21.68
C LEU A 210 -6.52 14.67 -20.50
N ARG A 211 -6.61 15.31 -19.33
CA ARG A 211 -7.32 14.78 -18.15
C ARG A 211 -8.82 14.61 -18.37
N GLN A 212 -9.43 15.44 -19.22
CA GLN A 212 -10.86 15.37 -19.53
C GLN A 212 -11.19 14.35 -20.61
N VAL A 213 -10.32 14.18 -21.61
CA VAL A 213 -10.60 13.29 -22.76
C VAL A 213 -10.12 11.86 -22.55
N ASN A 214 -9.03 11.66 -21.78
CA ASN A 214 -8.42 10.34 -21.58
C ASN A 214 -9.06 9.56 -20.40
N ILE A 215 -10.38 9.65 -20.25
CA ILE A 215 -11.14 8.95 -19.21
C ILE A 215 -12.25 8.09 -19.82
N ASN A 216 -12.56 6.98 -19.15
CA ASN A 216 -13.76 6.22 -19.47
C ASN A 216 -14.93 6.78 -18.69
N ALA A 217 -16.02 7.09 -19.38
CA ALA A 217 -17.24 7.62 -18.77
C ALA A 217 -18.39 6.62 -18.88
N ALA A 218 -19.26 6.59 -17.86
CA ALA A 218 -20.49 5.83 -17.93
C ALA A 218 -21.45 6.54 -18.90
N GLY A 219 -21.96 5.80 -19.89
CA GLY A 219 -22.99 6.29 -20.81
C GLY A 219 -24.41 6.01 -20.33
N GLY A 220 -24.56 5.44 -19.13
CA GLY A 220 -25.85 5.07 -18.52
C GLY A 220 -26.31 3.66 -18.88
N ARG A 221 -27.62 3.44 -18.75
CA ARG A 221 -28.32 2.18 -19.01
C ARG A 221 -29.32 2.42 -20.13
N THR A 222 -29.44 1.48 -21.06
CA THR A 222 -30.53 1.43 -22.05
C THR A 222 -31.17 0.04 -22.04
N GLU A 223 -32.39 -0.07 -22.53
CA GLU A 223 -33.08 -1.35 -22.69
C GLU A 223 -33.27 -1.60 -24.20
N ILE A 224 -32.65 -2.67 -24.70
CA ILE A 224 -32.72 -3.06 -26.11
C ILE A 224 -33.29 -4.47 -26.17
N ALA A 225 -34.43 -4.63 -26.86
CA ALA A 225 -35.12 -5.91 -27.03
C ALA A 225 -35.45 -6.63 -25.69
N GLY A 226 -35.84 -5.88 -24.66
CA GLY A 226 -36.19 -6.42 -23.34
C GLY A 226 -34.99 -6.82 -22.48
N ALA A 227 -33.76 -6.57 -22.95
CA ALA A 227 -32.54 -6.77 -22.19
C ALA A 227 -31.91 -5.43 -21.82
N GLU A 228 -31.52 -5.31 -20.56
CA GLU A 228 -30.79 -4.15 -20.06
C GLU A 228 -29.33 -4.19 -20.54
N GLN A 229 -28.88 -3.09 -21.13
CA GLN A 229 -27.51 -2.92 -21.59
C GLN A 229 -26.89 -1.66 -20.97
N SER A 230 -25.72 -1.84 -20.36
CA SER A 230 -24.89 -0.72 -19.91
C SER A 230 -24.15 -0.10 -21.09
N VAL A 231 -24.28 1.21 -21.27
CA VAL A 231 -23.53 1.96 -22.26
C VAL A 231 -22.29 2.55 -21.59
N ARG A 232 -21.14 2.44 -22.24
CA ARG A 232 -19.88 3.02 -21.74
C ARG A 232 -19.16 3.76 -22.85
N VAL A 233 -18.70 4.97 -22.55
CA VAL A 233 -17.85 5.77 -23.44
C VAL A 233 -16.40 5.44 -23.13
N LEU A 234 -15.68 4.96 -24.13
CA LEU A 234 -14.26 4.62 -24.03
C LEU A 234 -13.41 5.78 -24.53
N GLY A 235 -12.95 6.64 -23.62
CA GLY A 235 -12.05 7.76 -23.95
C GLY A 235 -10.57 7.43 -23.73
N ASN A 236 -10.25 6.34 -23.04
CA ASN A 236 -8.86 6.04 -22.70
C ASN A 236 -8.04 5.54 -23.90
N ALA A 237 -6.92 6.20 -24.20
CA ALA A 237 -5.99 5.77 -25.23
C ALA A 237 -5.20 4.53 -24.76
N ARG A 238 -5.25 3.46 -25.56
CA ARG A 238 -4.57 2.19 -25.23
C ARG A 238 -3.08 2.19 -25.59
N THR A 239 -2.66 3.10 -26.47
CA THR A 239 -1.31 3.18 -27.01
C THR A 239 -0.88 4.63 -27.13
N ALA A 240 0.43 4.87 -27.11
CA ALA A 240 0.98 6.21 -27.34
C ALA A 240 0.55 6.77 -28.71
N TYR A 241 0.45 5.91 -29.72
CA TYR A 241 -0.04 6.30 -31.05
C TYR A 241 -1.47 6.84 -31.00
N LEU A 242 -2.39 6.10 -30.37
CA LEU A 242 -3.79 6.56 -30.24
C LEU A 242 -3.89 7.82 -29.39
N LEU A 243 -3.05 7.95 -28.35
CA LEU A 243 -3.00 9.16 -27.53
C LEU A 243 -2.51 10.36 -28.38
N GLY A 244 -1.50 10.16 -29.22
CA GLY A 244 -0.99 11.17 -30.15
C GLY A 244 -2.02 11.65 -31.17
N GLN A 245 -2.95 10.78 -31.58
CA GLN A 245 -4.04 11.15 -32.49
C GLN A 245 -5.18 11.94 -31.84
N THR A 246 -5.14 12.13 -30.52
CA THR A 246 -6.17 12.87 -29.79
C THR A 246 -6.21 14.31 -30.28
N GLN A 247 -7.40 14.79 -30.62
CA GLN A 247 -7.63 16.16 -31.06
C GLN A 247 -7.66 17.08 -29.85
N ILE A 248 -6.71 18.01 -29.80
CA ILE A 248 -6.59 19.06 -28.80
C ILE A 248 -7.24 20.33 -29.36
N GLN A 249 -8.20 20.87 -28.62
CA GLN A 249 -8.88 22.10 -28.98
C GLN A 249 -8.01 23.31 -28.65
N LEU A 250 -7.84 24.17 -29.64
CA LEU A 250 -7.10 25.44 -29.58
C LEU A 250 -8.07 26.62 -29.36
N PRO A 251 -7.55 27.77 -28.90
CA PRO A 251 -8.28 29.04 -28.91
C PRO A 251 -8.82 29.36 -30.31
N GLY A 252 -10.08 29.80 -30.39
CA GLY A 252 -10.74 30.13 -31.67
C GLY A 252 -11.40 28.95 -32.39
N GLY A 253 -11.60 27.80 -31.71
CA GLY A 253 -12.41 26.69 -32.23
C GLY A 253 -11.69 25.79 -33.24
N ARG A 254 -10.37 25.93 -33.38
CA ARG A 254 -9.53 25.04 -34.18
C ARG A 254 -9.12 23.84 -33.34
N SER A 255 -8.80 22.71 -33.98
CA SER A 255 -8.19 21.56 -33.32
C SER A 255 -6.86 21.19 -33.97
N VAL A 256 -5.99 20.56 -33.20
CA VAL A 256 -4.71 20.02 -33.67
C VAL A 256 -4.47 18.68 -32.99
N ARG A 257 -3.73 17.78 -33.63
CA ARG A 257 -3.40 16.49 -33.00
C ARG A 257 -2.34 16.67 -31.92
N LEU A 258 -2.39 15.83 -30.89
CA LEU A 258 -1.40 15.86 -29.81
C LEU A 258 0.02 15.56 -30.31
N ASP A 259 0.18 14.70 -31.31
CA ASP A 259 1.48 14.40 -31.94
C ASP A 259 2.04 15.56 -32.79
N GLU A 260 1.22 16.58 -33.05
CA GLU A 260 1.59 17.82 -33.72
C GLU A 260 1.94 18.94 -32.74
N LEU A 261 1.86 18.73 -31.42
CA LEU A 261 2.15 19.73 -30.38
C LEU A 261 3.54 19.59 -29.76
#